data_AF-A0A819ZXS6-F1
#
_entry.id   AF-A0A819ZXS6-F1
#
_cell.length_a   1.000
_cell.length_b   1.000
_cell.length_c   1.000
_cell.angle_alpha   90.00
_cell.angle_beta   90.00
_cell.angle_gamma   90.00
#
_symmetry.space_group_name_H-M   'P 1'
#
loop_
_entity.id
_entity.type
_entity.pdbx_description
1 polymer ?
#
loop_
_entity_poly.entity_id
_entity_poly.type
_entity_poly.pdbx_seq_one_letter_code
_entity_poly.pdbx_strand_id
1 'polypeptide(L)'
;QKTLTEKGYNNIKLLGLYNTKESDQKLLAALKEKQWDAVTIGSYVNGFDQAAHYQEEGVSTDRTDILLWFNRVLNLVHESAPKSKIVLLKGPHDFHDAIERIMGAEQK
;
A
#
# COMPACT_ATOMS: atom_id res chain seq x y z
N GLN A 1 15.28 -3.39 -7.00
CA GLN A 1 14.53 -3.53 -5.73
C GLN A 1 15.44 -3.07 -4.61
N LYS A 2 15.08 -2.01 -3.88
CA LYS A 2 15.83 -1.52 -2.71
C LYS A 2 15.08 -2.00 -1.47
N THR A 3 15.65 -2.95 -0.75
CA THR A 3 15.10 -3.42 0.52
C THR A 3 15.42 -2.37 1.57
N LEU A 4 14.43 -1.59 1.98
CA LEU A 4 14.56 -0.66 3.10
C LEU A 4 14.53 -1.48 4.39
N THR A 5 15.70 -1.86 4.89
CA THR A 5 15.90 -2.37 6.25
C THR A 5 16.03 -1.18 7.21
N GLU A 6 14.94 -0.45 7.41
CA GLU A 6 14.84 0.52 8.49
C GLU A 6 14.27 -0.18 9.74
N LYS A 7 15.16 -0.40 10.71
CA LYS A 7 14.96 -0.82 12.11
C LYS A 7 13.69 -1.62 12.43
N GLY A 8 13.87 -2.91 12.74
CA GLY A 8 12.89 -3.75 13.45
C GLY A 8 11.96 -4.58 12.56
N TYR A 9 11.56 -4.07 11.39
CA TYR A 9 10.60 -4.78 10.55
C TYR A 9 11.28 -5.73 9.55
N ASN A 10 11.55 -6.97 9.97
CA ASN A 10 12.21 -7.98 9.13
C ASN A 10 11.34 -8.52 7.97
N ASN A 11 10.12 -8.01 7.80
CA ASN A 11 9.09 -8.59 6.94
C ASN A 11 8.32 -7.53 6.14
N ILE A 12 8.97 -6.50 5.61
CA ILE A 12 8.31 -5.49 4.75
C ILE A 12 8.47 -5.84 3.27
N LYS A 13 7.38 -5.70 2.51
CA LYS A 13 7.39 -5.72 1.04
C LYS A 13 6.70 -4.47 0.50
N LEU A 14 7.43 -3.69 -0.29
CA LEU A 14 6.91 -2.47 -0.93
C LEU A 14 6.54 -2.76 -2.38
N LEU A 15 5.35 -2.31 -2.77
CA LEU A 15 4.81 -2.49 -4.12
C LEU A 15 4.36 -1.13 -4.68
N GLY A 16 4.80 -0.81 -5.90
CA GLY A 16 4.17 0.22 -6.72
C GLY A 16 3.00 -0.41 -7.47
N LEU A 17 1.79 0.07 -7.20
CA LEU A 17 0.56 -0.44 -7.82
C LEU A 17 -0.05 0.65 -8.70
N TYR A 18 -0.45 0.25 -9.90
CA TYR A 18 -1.14 1.09 -10.88
C TYR A 18 -2.55 0.54 -11.14
N ASN A 19 -3.36 1.30 -11.88
CA ASN A 19 -4.69 0.88 -12.29
C ASN A 19 -4.65 -0.17 -13.43
N THR A 20 -3.99 -1.31 -13.20
CA THR A 20 -3.77 -2.36 -14.21
C THR A 20 -3.90 -3.77 -13.64
N LYS A 21 -4.20 -4.75 -14.49
CA LYS A 21 -4.32 -6.17 -14.10
C LYS A 21 -2.98 -6.73 -13.62
N GLU A 22 -1.86 -6.29 -14.21
CA GLU A 22 -0.52 -6.71 -13.83
C GLU A 22 -0.19 -6.27 -12.39
N SER A 23 -0.65 -5.09 -12.00
CA SER A 23 -0.51 -4.60 -10.62
C SER A 23 -1.34 -5.43 -9.64
N ASP A 24 -2.58 -5.78 -10.02
CA ASP A 24 -3.43 -6.65 -9.21
C ASP A 24 -2.78 -8.04 -9.02
N GLN A 25 -2.19 -8.62 -10.07
CA GLN A 25 -1.48 -9.90 -9.98
C GLN A 25 -0.26 -9.83 -9.06
N LYS A 26 0.52 -8.74 -9.12
CA LYS A 26 1.67 -8.51 -8.21
C LYS A 26 1.22 -8.43 -6.76
N LEU A 27 0.12 -7.72 -6.49
CA LEU A 27 -0.47 -7.64 -5.15
C LEU A 27 -0.91 -9.02 -4.67
N LEU A 28 -1.70 -9.74 -5.48
CA LEU A 28 -2.18 -11.08 -5.12
C LEU A 28 -1.05 -12.09 -4.88
N ALA A 29 0.01 -12.04 -5.69
CA ALA A 29 1.19 -12.88 -5.48
C ALA A 29 1.85 -12.57 -4.13
N ALA A 30 2.05 -11.28 -3.82
CA ALA A 30 2.62 -10.86 -2.53
C ALA A 30 1.76 -11.28 -1.34
N LEU A 31 0.42 -11.13 -1.42
CA LEU A 31 -0.49 -11.52 -0.34
C LEU A 31 -0.51 -13.05 -0.11
N LYS A 32 -0.18 -13.86 -1.13
CA LYS A 32 -0.11 -15.32 -1.02
C LYS A 32 1.22 -15.86 -0.51
N GLU A 33 2.30 -15.07 -0.58
CA GLU A 33 3.64 -15.52 -0.15
C GLU A 33 3.68 -15.92 1.33
N LYS A 34 2.93 -15.22 2.17
CA LYS A 34 2.79 -15.50 3.61
C LYS A 34 1.59 -14.75 4.18
N GLN A 35 1.27 -15.01 5.44
CA GLN A 35 0.32 -14.18 6.18
C GLN A 35 0.99 -12.86 6.57
N TRP A 36 0.30 -11.75 6.32
CA TRP A 36 0.73 -10.40 6.66
C TRP A 36 -0.11 -9.88 7.82
N ASP A 37 0.51 -9.26 8.82
CA ASP A 37 -0.23 -8.67 9.93
C ASP A 37 -0.94 -7.37 9.53
N ALA A 38 -0.32 -6.62 8.61
CA ALA A 38 -0.86 -5.38 8.07
C ALA A 38 -0.50 -5.19 6.59
N VAL A 39 -1.38 -4.49 5.88
CA VAL A 39 -1.17 -3.99 4.52
C VAL A 39 -1.31 -2.47 4.54
N THR A 40 -0.23 -1.77 4.21
CA THR A 40 -0.23 -0.31 4.14
C THR A 40 -0.52 0.17 2.72
N ILE A 41 -1.53 1.03 2.56
CA ILE A 41 -1.86 1.68 1.29
C ILE A 41 -1.53 3.17 1.47
N GLY A 42 -0.43 3.62 0.85
CA GLY A 42 0.07 4.99 0.95
C GLY A 42 -0.01 5.77 -0.36
N SER A 43 0.34 7.06 -0.29
CA SER A 43 0.52 7.98 -1.42
C SER A 43 -0.72 8.35 -2.25
N TYR A 44 -1.91 7.79 -1.98
CA TYR A 44 -3.09 8.03 -2.83
C TYR A 44 -4.32 8.59 -2.10
N VAL A 45 -4.39 8.51 -0.77
CA VAL A 45 -5.65 8.80 -0.06
C VAL A 45 -5.80 10.29 0.31
N ASN A 46 -4.73 11.07 0.40
CA ASN A 46 -4.80 12.48 0.81
C ASN A 46 -3.73 13.39 0.18
N GLY A 47 -3.57 13.33 -1.16
CA GLY A 47 -2.57 14.14 -1.83
C GLY A 47 -2.67 14.10 -3.35
N PHE A 48 -3.69 14.76 -3.90
CA PHE A 48 -3.78 15.24 -5.29
C PHE A 48 -2.57 16.12 -5.74
N ASP A 49 -1.56 16.30 -4.89
CA ASP A 49 -0.48 17.27 -5.03
C ASP A 49 0.70 16.77 -5.90
N GLN A 50 0.62 15.54 -6.43
CA GLN A 50 1.62 15.00 -7.37
C GLN A 50 1.05 14.68 -8.75
N ALA A 51 -0.04 15.34 -9.17
CA ALA A 51 -0.56 15.22 -10.54
C ALA A 51 0.54 15.38 -11.62
N ALA A 52 1.61 16.14 -11.34
CA ALA A 52 2.75 16.32 -12.23
C ALA A 52 3.59 15.04 -12.46
N HIS A 53 3.79 14.18 -11.46
CA HIS A 53 4.60 12.96 -11.62
C HIS A 53 3.81 11.80 -12.26
N TYR A 54 2.48 11.85 -12.19
CA TYR A 54 1.61 10.75 -12.62
C TYR A 54 1.09 10.87 -14.06
N GLN A 55 1.14 12.08 -14.65
CA GLN A 55 0.84 12.29 -16.08
C GLN A 55 1.85 11.58 -17.00
N GLU A 56 3.13 11.50 -16.61
CA GLU A 56 4.17 10.84 -17.42
C GLU A 56 4.03 9.30 -17.43
N GLU A 57 3.38 8.71 -16.43
CA GLU A 57 3.18 7.26 -16.32
C GLU A 57 1.77 6.79 -16.74
N GLY A 58 0.95 7.69 -17.33
CA GLY A 58 -0.39 7.35 -17.81
C GLY A 58 -1.40 7.05 -16.70
N VAL A 59 -1.16 7.57 -15.49
CA VAL A 59 -2.04 7.38 -14.33
C VAL A 59 -3.14 8.44 -14.37
N SER A 60 -4.40 7.99 -14.31
CA SER A 60 -5.56 8.89 -14.32
C SER A 60 -5.56 9.80 -13.09
N THR A 61 -5.71 11.11 -13.34
CA THR A 61 -5.95 12.12 -12.31
C THR A 61 -7.44 12.31 -12.02
N ASP A 62 -8.32 11.56 -12.71
CA ASP A 62 -9.75 11.58 -12.46
C ASP A 62 -10.07 10.96 -11.10
N ARG A 63 -10.83 11.70 -10.28
CA ARG A 63 -11.18 11.28 -8.93
C ARG A 63 -11.96 9.97 -8.92
N THR A 64 -12.82 9.73 -9.91
CA THR A 64 -13.61 8.51 -10.03
C THR A 64 -12.70 7.33 -10.31
N ASP A 65 -11.76 7.46 -11.24
CA ASP A 65 -10.81 6.39 -11.56
C ASP A 65 -9.92 6.03 -10.37
N ILE A 66 -9.47 7.05 -9.61
CA ILE A 66 -8.69 6.86 -8.38
C ILE A 66 -9.51 6.11 -7.33
N LEU A 67 -10.78 6.50 -7.13
CA LEU A 67 -11.67 5.83 -6.19
C LEU A 67 -11.97 4.38 -6.60
N LEU A 68 -12.18 4.13 -7.90
CA LEU A 68 -12.40 2.78 -8.44
C LEU A 68 -11.17 1.89 -8.23
N TRP A 69 -9.98 2.41 -8.52
CA TRP A 69 -8.73 1.71 -8.23
C TRP A 69 -8.57 1.41 -6.75
N PHE A 70 -8.79 2.41 -5.88
CA PHE A 70 -8.64 2.26 -4.44
C PHE A 70 -9.60 1.21 -3.88
N ASN A 71 -10.88 1.27 -4.26
CA ASN A 71 -11.89 0.28 -3.85
C ASN A 71 -11.53 -1.12 -4.35
N ARG A 72 -11.00 -1.25 -5.57
CA ARG A 72 -10.53 -2.55 -6.09
C ARG A 72 -9.40 -3.11 -5.23
N VAL A 73 -8.39 -2.29 -4.91
CA VAL A 73 -7.26 -2.72 -4.06
C VAL A 73 -7.76 -3.17 -2.69
N LEU A 74 -8.67 -2.42 -2.07
CA LEU A 74 -9.28 -2.79 -0.79
C LEU A 74 -9.97 -4.16 -0.86
N ASN A 75 -10.78 -4.39 -1.89
CA ASN A 75 -11.47 -5.67 -2.06
C ASN A 75 -10.49 -6.84 -2.24
N LEU A 76 -9.45 -6.67 -3.05
CA LEU A 76 -8.42 -7.69 -3.26
C LEU A 76 -7.70 -8.06 -1.95
N VAL A 77 -7.36 -7.06 -1.14
CA VAL A 77 -6.73 -7.26 0.17
C VAL A 77 -7.70 -7.96 1.12
N HIS A 78 -8.95 -7.50 1.18
CA HIS A 78 -9.96 -8.07 2.06
C HIS A 78 -10.23 -9.55 1.75
N GLU A 79 -10.32 -9.91 0.47
CA GLU A 79 -10.57 -11.29 0.04
C GLU A 79 -9.35 -12.20 0.23
N SER A 80 -8.16 -11.70 -0.09
CA SER A 80 -6.94 -12.54 -0.12
C SER A 80 -6.20 -12.58 1.21
N ALA A 81 -6.38 -11.57 2.05
CA ALA A 81 -5.71 -11.43 3.34
C ALA A 81 -6.70 -10.90 4.41
N PRO A 82 -7.82 -11.60 4.66
CA PRO A 82 -8.93 -11.11 5.49
C PRO A 82 -8.56 -10.86 6.96
N LYS A 83 -7.43 -11.40 7.43
CA LYS A 83 -6.93 -11.19 8.80
C LYS A 83 -5.95 -10.02 8.91
N SER A 84 -5.47 -9.49 7.79
CA SER A 84 -4.53 -8.37 7.78
C SER A 84 -5.25 -7.06 8.12
N LYS A 85 -4.62 -6.24 8.94
CA LYS A 85 -5.09 -4.86 9.15
C LYS A 85 -4.79 -4.02 7.92
N ILE A 86 -5.76 -3.24 7.45
CA ILE A 86 -5.52 -2.26 6.37
C ILE A 86 -5.17 -0.93 7.02
N VAL A 87 -4.04 -0.35 6.61
CA VAL A 87 -3.53 0.92 7.15
C VAL A 87 -3.41 1.92 6.01
N LEU A 88 -4.11 3.05 6.10
CA LEU A 88 -4.05 4.10 5.10
C LEU A 88 -3.02 5.15 5.53
N LEU A 89 -2.04 5.40 4.66
CA LEU A 89 -0.97 6.37 4.90
C LEU A 89 -1.14 7.59 4.00
N LYS A 90 -0.82 8.78 4.51
CA LYS A 90 -0.82 10.00 3.68
C LYS A 90 0.38 10.00 2.74
N GLY A 91 1.56 9.60 3.23
CA GLY A 91 2.73 9.35 2.40
C GLY A 91 3.59 8.19 2.92
N PRO A 92 4.65 7.81 2.18
CA PRO A 92 5.55 6.74 2.58
C PRO A 92 6.36 7.10 3.84
N HIS A 93 6.52 8.38 4.15
CA HIS A 93 7.21 8.85 5.36
C HIS A 93 6.41 8.61 6.64
N ASP A 94 5.08 8.48 6.56
CA ASP A 94 4.21 8.22 7.72
C ASP A 94 4.17 6.73 8.11
N PHE A 95 4.86 5.87 7.35
CA PHE A 95 4.77 4.42 7.51
C PHE A 95 5.14 3.97 8.93
N HIS A 96 6.27 4.46 9.46
CA HIS A 96 6.79 4.02 10.75
C HIS A 96 5.83 4.35 11.90
N ASP A 97 5.47 5.62 12.04
CA ASP A 97 4.58 6.12 13.10
C ASP A 97 3.20 5.44 13.06
N ALA A 98 2.67 5.20 11.86
CA ALA A 98 1.39 4.54 11.69
C ALA A 98 1.44 3.07 12.11
N ILE A 99 2.51 2.34 11.76
CA ILE A 99 2.67 0.94 12.15
C ILE A 99 2.88 0.81 13.66
N GLU A 100 3.75 1.62 14.28
CA GLU A 100 3.95 1.60 15.74
C GLU A 100 2.64 1.84 16.51
N ARG A 101 1.80 2.76 16.02
CA ARG A 101 0.51 3.04 16.66
C ARG A 101 -0.50 1.88 16.55
N ILE A 102 -0.46 1.12 15.47
CA ILE A 102 -1.46 0.08 15.14
C ILE A 102 -1.04 -1.30 15.64
N MET A 103 0.26 -1.57 15.60
CA MET A 103 0.86 -2.84 15.99
C MET A 103 1.41 -2.81 17.42
N GLY A 104 1.55 -1.61 18.01
CA GLY A 104 2.31 -1.39 19.24
C GLY A 104 3.78 -1.12 18.94
N ALA A 105 4.43 -0.33 19.79
CA ALA A 105 5.89 -0.21 19.75
C ALA A 105 6.51 -1.57 20.07
N GLU A 106 7.59 -1.95 19.37
CA GLU A 106 8.40 -3.09 19.82
C GLU A 106 8.83 -2.79 21.27
N GLN A 107 8.33 -3.57 22.22
CA GLN A 107 8.88 -3.55 23.57
C GLN A 107 10.31 -4.06 23.44
N LYS A 108 11.26 -3.15 23.67
CA LYS A 108 12.70 -3.44 23.74
C LYS A 108 13.02 -4.57 24.70
#